data_AF-A0A268EQU3-F1
#
_entry.id   AF-A0A268EQU3-F1
#
_cell.length_a   1.000
_cell.length_b   1.000
_cell.length_c   1.000
_cell.angle_alpha   90.00
_cell.angle_beta   90.00
_cell.angle_gamma   90.00
#
_symmetry.space_group_name_H-M   'P 1'
#
loop_
_entity.id
_entity.type
_entity.pdbx_description
1 polymer ?
#
loop_
_entity_poly.entity_id
_entity_poly.type
_entity_poly.pdbx_seq_one_letter_code
_entity_poly.pdbx_strand_id
1 'polypeptide(L)'
;MKKSLWSIWMLLLVLAGCTGQVAHEVPSSVPDTEEPARESRSERVEGDFVYRLVSEQGEYAAGEQVQLYAELEYTGEEDEITISHAASPFWFPIRELTREYDISYGMNEPLLHTTLKKGEPLREYYKGAYGYNGEDNDAYKQFIKSLDNGFPEGRYVVYGSADFLVQAPEIEGEAEAPDVYKLTTEIEFVVK
;
A
#
# COMPACT_ATOMS: atom_id res chain seq x y z
N MET A 1 -6.38 -34.20 54.61
CA MET A 1 -5.20 -34.99 55.07
C MET A 1 -5.45 -36.47 54.80
N LYS A 2 -4.40 -37.22 54.43
CA LYS A 2 -4.32 -38.64 53.97
C LYS A 2 -4.44 -38.75 52.43
N LYS A 3 -3.37 -38.82 51.62
CA LYS A 3 -2.17 -39.71 51.52
C LYS A 3 -2.49 -41.17 51.17
N SER A 4 -2.17 -41.56 49.94
CA SER A 4 -1.44 -42.77 49.49
C SER A 4 -1.76 -42.98 48.00
N LEU A 5 -0.87 -42.75 47.02
CA LEU A 5 0.31 -43.55 46.62
C LEU A 5 0.05 -45.04 46.37
N TRP A 6 0.70 -45.55 45.31
CA TRP A 6 0.86 -46.94 44.81
C TRP A 6 -0.16 -47.32 43.71
N SER A 7 0.19 -47.67 42.47
CA SER A 7 1.31 -48.50 42.03
C SER A 7 1.86 -48.13 40.65
N ILE A 8 3.19 -48.12 40.60
CA ILE A 8 4.07 -48.24 39.43
C ILE A 8 4.07 -49.71 38.97
N TRP A 9 3.87 -49.97 37.68
CA TRP A 9 4.49 -51.09 36.95
C TRP A 9 4.43 -50.79 35.44
N MET A 10 5.54 -50.35 34.84
CA MET A 10 6.53 -51.18 34.13
C MET A 10 5.99 -51.58 32.74
N LEU A 11 6.26 -50.82 31.68
CA LEU A 11 7.51 -50.66 30.90
C LEU A 11 8.02 -51.97 30.26
N LEU A 12 7.94 -52.05 28.93
CA LEU A 12 8.94 -52.60 27.98
C LEU A 12 8.31 -52.58 26.56
N LEU A 13 8.73 -51.66 25.67
CA LEU A 13 9.84 -51.76 24.71
C LEU A 13 9.62 -52.80 23.59
N VAL A 14 9.38 -52.29 22.37
CA VAL A 14 9.94 -52.89 21.15
C VAL A 14 10.56 -51.77 20.32
N LEU A 15 11.89 -51.81 20.27
CA LEU A 15 12.72 -51.13 19.28
C LEU A 15 12.59 -51.87 17.94
N ALA A 16 12.33 -51.12 16.88
CA ALA A 16 12.75 -51.50 15.53
C ALA A 16 13.34 -50.24 14.89
N GLY A 17 14.66 -50.24 14.74
CA GLY A 17 15.40 -49.19 14.07
C GLY A 17 15.43 -49.39 12.56
N CYS A 18 15.53 -48.28 11.84
CA CYS A 18 16.24 -48.23 10.57
C CYS A 18 17.27 -47.10 10.65
N THR A 19 18.52 -47.51 10.88
CA THR A 19 19.71 -46.74 10.52
C THR A 19 19.86 -46.75 9.01
N GLY A 20 19.78 -45.57 8.40
CA GLY A 20 20.20 -45.31 7.03
C GLY A 20 20.78 -43.90 6.97
N GLN A 21 22.08 -43.77 7.23
CA GLN A 21 22.83 -42.56 6.88
C GLN A 21 22.98 -42.55 5.36
N VAL A 22 22.38 -41.54 4.72
CA VAL A 22 22.79 -41.07 3.39
C VAL A 22 23.25 -39.64 3.57
N ALA A 23 24.42 -39.38 2.98
CA ALA A 23 25.18 -38.15 3.07
C ALA A 23 24.41 -36.93 2.57
N HIS A 24 24.53 -35.85 3.34
CA HIS A 24 24.89 -34.49 2.90
C HIS A 24 24.53 -34.10 1.45
N GLU A 25 23.33 -33.57 1.26
CA GLU A 25 23.08 -32.39 0.43
C GLU A 25 22.01 -31.58 1.17
N VAL A 26 22.36 -30.38 1.63
CA VAL A 26 21.36 -29.40 2.08
C VAL A 26 20.72 -28.86 0.80
N PRO A 27 19.45 -29.15 0.48
CA PRO A 27 18.77 -28.38 -0.54
C PRO A 27 18.53 -27.02 0.10
N SER A 28 19.32 -26.02 -0.30
CA SER A 28 18.99 -24.63 -0.06
C SER A 28 17.82 -24.25 -0.98
N SER A 29 16.65 -24.83 -0.73
CA SER A 29 15.39 -24.29 -1.18
C SER A 29 14.95 -23.27 -0.13
N VAL A 30 15.55 -22.08 -0.18
CA VAL A 30 14.83 -20.90 0.28
C VAL A 30 13.58 -20.88 -0.61
N PRO A 31 12.37 -20.94 -0.07
CA PRO A 31 11.20 -20.68 -0.88
C PRO A 31 11.31 -19.21 -1.26
N ASP A 32 11.60 -18.94 -2.53
CA ASP A 32 11.18 -17.71 -3.19
C ASP A 32 9.68 -17.63 -2.99
N THR A 33 9.29 -17.04 -1.86
CA THR A 33 7.95 -16.54 -1.67
C THR A 33 7.95 -15.22 -2.42
N GLU A 34 8.02 -15.29 -3.75
CA GLU A 34 7.65 -14.17 -4.59
C GLU A 34 6.20 -13.87 -4.20
N GLU A 35 5.97 -12.78 -3.49
CA GLU A 35 4.62 -12.29 -3.29
C GLU A 35 3.97 -12.18 -4.67
N PRO A 36 2.74 -12.69 -4.85
CA PRO A 36 2.06 -12.59 -6.13
C PRO A 36 1.97 -11.11 -6.52
N ALA A 37 2.34 -10.81 -7.76
CA ALA A 37 2.30 -9.45 -8.28
C ALA A 37 0.89 -8.88 -8.13
N ARG A 38 0.80 -7.64 -7.62
CA ARG A 38 -0.49 -6.94 -7.47
C ARG A 38 -0.99 -6.50 -8.85
N GLU A 39 -2.30 -6.39 -8.99
CA GLU A 39 -2.91 -5.84 -10.20
C GLU A 39 -2.51 -4.38 -10.40
N SER A 40 -2.48 -3.90 -11.66
CA SER A 40 -2.18 -2.50 -11.97
C SER A 40 -3.34 -1.55 -11.63
N ARG A 41 -4.49 -2.09 -11.20
CA ARG A 41 -5.68 -1.35 -10.78
C ARG A 41 -6.26 -1.97 -9.53
N SER A 42 -6.62 -1.11 -8.57
CA SER A 42 -7.32 -1.53 -7.36
C SER A 42 -8.37 -0.51 -6.94
N GLU A 43 -9.40 -0.98 -6.25
CA GLU A 43 -10.57 -0.21 -5.83
C GLU A 43 -10.92 -0.50 -4.38
N ARG A 44 -11.33 0.53 -3.65
CA ARG A 44 -11.80 0.46 -2.27
C ARG A 44 -13.09 1.26 -2.12
N VAL A 45 -14.07 0.66 -1.46
CA VAL A 45 -15.35 1.33 -1.13
C VAL A 45 -15.42 1.51 0.38
N GLU A 46 -15.76 2.72 0.84
CA GLU A 46 -15.99 3.03 2.25
C GLU A 46 -17.06 4.11 2.37
N GLY A 47 -18.16 3.80 3.05
CA GLY A 47 -19.33 4.68 3.11
C GLY A 47 -19.84 5.01 1.71
N ASP A 48 -20.00 6.30 1.45
CA ASP A 48 -20.46 6.85 0.17
C ASP A 48 -19.31 7.17 -0.80
N PHE A 49 -18.13 6.58 -0.60
CA PHE A 49 -16.95 6.90 -1.39
C PHE A 49 -16.34 5.66 -2.03
N VAL A 50 -15.96 5.81 -3.30
CA VAL A 50 -15.19 4.82 -4.05
C VAL A 50 -13.83 5.42 -4.40
N TYR A 51 -12.78 4.84 -3.86
CA TYR A 51 -11.39 5.18 -4.15
C TYR A 51 -10.80 4.19 -5.15
N ARG A 52 -10.12 4.68 -6.18
CA ARG A 52 -9.42 3.84 -7.18
C ARG A 52 -7.99 4.31 -7.34
N LEU A 53 -7.08 3.36 -7.42
CA LEU A 53 -5.67 3.58 -7.73
C LEU A 53 -5.34 2.81 -9.01
N VAL A 54 -4.75 3.49 -9.99
CA VAL A 54 -4.57 2.95 -11.33
C VAL A 54 -3.20 3.31 -11.88
N SER A 55 -2.46 2.29 -12.30
CA SER A 55 -1.44 2.37 -13.34
C SER A 55 -2.08 1.92 -14.65
N GLU A 56 -1.98 2.72 -15.71
CA GLU A 56 -2.61 2.40 -17.01
C GLU A 56 -2.12 1.06 -17.59
N GLN A 57 -0.88 0.67 -17.26
CA GLN A 57 -0.29 -0.62 -17.63
C GLN A 57 0.32 -1.31 -16.40
N GLY A 58 0.34 -2.64 -16.40
CA GLY A 58 1.09 -3.43 -15.41
C GLY A 58 2.59 -3.54 -15.76
N GLU A 59 2.94 -3.35 -17.03
CA GLU A 59 4.32 -3.37 -17.52
C GLU A 59 4.55 -2.20 -18.48
N TYR A 60 5.68 -1.53 -18.33
CA TYR A 60 6.13 -0.43 -19.18
C TYR A 60 7.52 -0.73 -19.73
N ALA A 61 7.81 -0.25 -20.93
CA ALA A 61 9.16 -0.28 -21.47
C ALA A 61 10.07 0.77 -20.80
N ALA A 62 11.38 0.54 -20.81
CA ALA A 62 12.37 1.48 -20.33
C ALA A 62 12.26 2.83 -21.07
N GLY A 63 12.09 3.91 -20.30
CA GLY A 63 11.88 5.26 -20.84
C GLY A 63 10.45 5.56 -21.30
N GLU A 64 9.53 4.59 -21.21
CA GLU A 64 8.10 4.86 -21.36
C GLU A 64 7.59 5.65 -20.14
N GLN A 65 6.68 6.58 -20.39
CA GLN A 65 6.08 7.37 -19.31
C GLN A 65 5.08 6.51 -18.54
N VAL A 66 5.38 6.25 -17.26
CA VAL A 66 4.43 5.60 -16.35
C VAL A 66 3.26 6.54 -16.07
N GLN A 67 2.05 6.06 -16.35
CA GLN A 67 0.81 6.80 -16.13
C GLN A 67 0.10 6.26 -14.90
N LEU A 68 0.30 6.95 -13.77
CA LEU A 68 -0.26 6.63 -12.47
C LEU A 68 -1.27 7.71 -12.07
N TYR A 69 -2.47 7.31 -11.66
CA TYR A 69 -3.48 8.23 -11.17
C TYR A 69 -4.35 7.59 -10.08
N ALA A 70 -5.05 8.46 -9.36
CA ALA A 70 -6.07 8.08 -8.40
C ALA A 70 -7.41 8.73 -8.75
N GLU A 71 -8.49 8.09 -8.32
CA GLU A 71 -9.86 8.62 -8.41
C GLU A 71 -10.57 8.53 -7.07
N LEU A 72 -11.40 9.54 -6.78
CA LEU A 72 -12.36 9.53 -5.69
C LEU A 72 -13.74 9.89 -6.25
N GLU A 73 -14.68 8.98 -6.09
CA GLU A 73 -16.06 9.15 -6.54
C GLU A 73 -16.99 9.17 -5.33
N TYR A 74 -17.89 10.14 -5.28
CA TYR A 74 -18.99 10.17 -4.33
C TYR A 74 -20.22 9.44 -4.89
N THR A 75 -20.79 8.54 -4.11
CA THR A 75 -21.93 7.68 -4.48
C THR A 75 -23.10 7.78 -3.51
N GLY A 76 -23.10 8.76 -2.60
CA GLY A 76 -24.13 8.94 -1.59
C GLY A 76 -25.47 9.45 -2.12
N GLU A 77 -26.40 9.76 -1.23
CA GLU A 77 -27.77 10.11 -1.60
C GLU A 77 -27.88 11.48 -2.26
N GLU A 78 -27.21 12.50 -1.73
CA GLU A 78 -27.22 13.89 -2.21
C GLU A 78 -26.55 14.04 -3.59
N ASP A 79 -26.87 15.10 -4.30
CA ASP A 79 -26.30 15.36 -5.64
C ASP A 79 -24.80 15.70 -5.58
N GLU A 80 -24.33 16.26 -4.47
CA GLU A 80 -22.94 16.62 -4.25
C GLU A 80 -22.57 16.62 -2.76
N ILE A 81 -21.27 16.51 -2.48
CA ILE A 81 -20.72 16.63 -1.12
C ILE A 81 -19.43 17.45 -1.16
N THR A 82 -19.18 18.24 -0.12
CA THR A 82 -17.91 18.97 0.02
C THR A 82 -17.00 18.28 1.00
N ILE A 83 -15.80 17.93 0.53
CA ILE A 83 -14.72 17.36 1.34
C ILE A 83 -13.68 18.42 1.66
N SER A 84 -12.98 18.24 2.78
CA SER A 84 -11.79 19.04 3.12
C SER A 84 -10.55 18.15 3.12
N HIS A 85 -9.44 18.61 2.55
CA HIS A 85 -8.22 17.81 2.38
C HIS A 85 -6.97 18.70 2.35
N ALA A 86 -5.81 18.08 2.15
CA ALA A 86 -4.51 18.76 2.00
C ALA A 86 -4.42 19.55 0.68
N ALA A 87 -3.25 19.62 0.04
CA ALA A 87 -3.16 20.18 -1.32
C ALA A 87 -3.84 19.29 -2.37
N SER A 88 -4.02 18.00 -2.05
CA SER A 88 -4.76 16.98 -2.78
C SER A 88 -5.34 16.01 -1.75
N PRO A 89 -6.48 15.35 -2.01
CA PRO A 89 -6.93 14.25 -1.18
C PRO A 89 -6.04 13.01 -1.37
N PHE A 90 -5.20 12.95 -2.40
CA PHE A 90 -4.47 11.75 -2.79
C PHE A 90 -2.99 11.77 -2.38
N TRP A 91 -2.55 10.63 -1.84
CA TRP A 91 -1.16 10.33 -1.55
C TRP A 91 -0.66 9.17 -2.41
N PHE A 92 0.59 9.26 -2.86
CA PHE A 92 1.24 8.24 -3.71
C PHE A 92 2.64 7.85 -3.18
N PRO A 93 2.79 7.33 -1.96
CA PRO A 93 4.04 6.72 -1.54
C PRO A 93 4.31 5.45 -2.37
N ILE A 94 5.56 5.27 -2.79
CA ILE A 94 5.97 4.19 -3.69
C ILE A 94 7.14 3.45 -3.07
N ARG A 95 7.20 2.13 -3.23
CA ARG A 95 8.39 1.32 -2.94
C ARG A 95 8.89 0.66 -4.20
N GLU A 96 10.17 0.81 -4.50
CA GLU A 96 10.87 0.07 -5.54
C GLU A 96 11.44 -1.22 -4.94
N LEU A 97 10.96 -2.37 -5.40
CA LEU A 97 11.24 -3.66 -4.79
C LEU A 97 12.60 -4.26 -5.19
N THR A 98 13.17 -3.89 -6.34
CA THR A 98 14.44 -4.47 -6.82
C THR A 98 15.63 -4.02 -5.98
N ARG A 99 15.64 -2.74 -5.57
CA ARG A 99 16.69 -2.13 -4.75
C ARG A 99 16.23 -1.84 -3.32
N GLU A 100 14.97 -2.18 -3.03
CA GLU A 100 14.32 -1.94 -1.72
C GLU A 100 14.32 -0.47 -1.31
N TYR A 101 14.05 0.43 -2.26
CA TYR A 101 14.02 1.86 -2.02
C TYR A 101 12.59 2.35 -1.76
N ASP A 102 12.40 3.02 -0.62
CA ASP A 102 11.17 3.74 -0.33
C ASP A 102 11.24 5.13 -0.96
N ILE A 103 10.34 5.40 -1.90
CA ILE A 103 10.18 6.69 -2.56
C ILE A 103 9.12 7.46 -1.80
N SER A 104 9.58 8.39 -0.97
CA SER A 104 8.70 9.26 -0.20
C SER A 104 7.79 10.10 -1.11
N TYR A 105 6.62 10.48 -0.57
CA TYR A 105 5.69 11.40 -1.21
C TYR A 105 5.48 12.60 -0.31
N GLY A 106 6.05 13.74 -0.68
CA GLY A 106 5.90 15.01 0.03
C GLY A 106 4.76 15.83 -0.55
N MET A 107 3.87 16.31 0.30
CA MET A 107 2.79 17.20 -0.11
C MET A 107 2.64 18.33 0.91
N ASN A 108 2.33 19.53 0.43
CA ASN A 108 1.92 20.60 1.33
C ASN A 108 0.53 20.28 1.87
N GLU A 109 0.26 20.61 3.12
CA GLU A 109 -1.02 20.29 3.78
C GLU A 109 -1.84 21.54 4.13
N PRO A 110 -2.20 22.41 3.16
CA PRO A 110 -3.23 23.41 3.39
C PRO A 110 -4.59 22.70 3.58
N LEU A 111 -5.49 23.28 4.37
CA LEU A 111 -6.86 22.79 4.46
C LEU A 111 -7.67 23.36 3.27
N LEU A 112 -7.74 22.62 2.17
CA LEU A 112 -8.54 22.97 0.99
C LEU A 112 -9.89 22.27 1.01
N HIS A 113 -10.83 22.79 0.22
CA HIS A 113 -12.16 22.22 0.08
C HIS A 113 -12.43 21.85 -1.39
N THR A 114 -13.12 20.74 -1.62
CA THR A 114 -13.51 20.30 -2.96
C THR A 114 -14.91 19.70 -2.93
N THR A 115 -15.75 20.17 -3.85
CA THR A 115 -17.10 19.63 -4.05
C THR A 115 -17.04 18.48 -5.04
N LEU A 116 -17.39 17.28 -4.58
CA LEU A 116 -17.54 16.08 -5.39
C LEU A 116 -19.00 15.98 -5.83
N LYS A 117 -19.23 15.79 -7.13
CA LYS A 117 -20.56 15.52 -7.66
C LYS A 117 -20.80 14.02 -7.69
N LYS A 118 -22.02 13.62 -7.40
CA LYS A 118 -22.43 12.21 -7.42
C LYS A 118 -22.16 11.59 -8.79
N GLY A 119 -21.44 10.47 -8.79
CA GLY A 119 -21.12 9.71 -10.00
C GLY A 119 -20.05 10.35 -10.91
N GLU A 120 -19.46 11.48 -10.53
CA GLU A 120 -18.35 12.11 -11.26
C GLU A 120 -17.05 11.93 -10.47
N PRO A 121 -16.11 11.09 -10.93
CA PRO A 121 -14.85 10.88 -10.21
C PRO A 121 -13.95 12.11 -10.29
N LEU A 122 -13.47 12.57 -9.13
CA LEU A 122 -12.30 13.45 -9.05
C LEU A 122 -11.07 12.61 -9.39
N ARG A 123 -10.36 12.95 -10.47
CA ARG A 123 -9.15 12.25 -10.91
C ARG A 123 -7.92 13.15 -10.81
N GLU A 124 -6.85 12.63 -10.22
CA GLU A 124 -5.53 13.27 -10.24
C GLU A 124 -4.42 12.31 -10.62
N TYR A 125 -3.52 12.79 -11.49
CA TYR A 125 -2.32 12.08 -11.89
C TYR A 125 -1.20 12.33 -10.89
N TYR A 126 -0.36 11.31 -10.68
CA TYR A 126 0.90 11.44 -9.97
C TYR A 126 1.81 12.43 -10.70
N LYS A 127 2.38 13.41 -9.97
CA LYS A 127 3.21 14.48 -10.54
C LYS A 127 4.68 14.43 -10.11
N GLY A 128 5.10 13.39 -9.39
CA GLY A 128 6.40 13.36 -8.75
C GLY A 128 6.44 14.29 -7.53
N ALA A 129 6.70 13.71 -6.36
CA ALA A 129 6.87 14.49 -5.14
C ALA A 129 7.86 13.82 -4.19
N TYR A 130 8.98 13.36 -4.77
CA TYR A 130 10.01 12.60 -4.09
C TYR A 130 11.15 13.49 -3.61
N GLY A 131 11.81 13.05 -2.55
CA GLY A 131 12.97 13.73 -1.97
C GLY A 131 13.91 12.77 -1.27
N TYR A 132 15.12 13.26 -0.98
CA TYR A 132 16.13 12.58 -0.20
C TYR A 132 16.71 13.55 0.84
N ASN A 133 17.24 13.01 1.92
CA ASN A 133 17.91 13.75 2.98
C ASN A 133 19.43 13.77 2.77
N GLY A 134 20.12 14.68 3.46
CA GLY A 134 21.57 14.81 3.38
C GLY A 134 22.33 13.54 3.80
N GLU A 135 21.73 12.74 4.66
CA GLU A 135 22.31 11.52 5.24
C GLU A 135 22.15 10.27 4.36
N ASP A 136 21.29 10.32 3.34
CA ASP A 136 21.07 9.16 2.46
C ASP A 136 22.34 8.83 1.66
N ASN A 137 22.52 7.55 1.33
CA ASN A 137 23.68 7.12 0.55
C ASN A 137 23.60 7.63 -0.90
N ASP A 138 24.77 7.70 -1.57
CA ASP A 138 24.86 8.27 -2.91
C ASP A 138 24.08 7.48 -3.97
N ALA A 139 23.94 6.16 -3.82
CA ALA A 139 23.18 5.32 -4.75
C ALA A 139 21.68 5.66 -4.72
N TYR A 140 21.10 5.78 -3.53
CA TYR A 140 19.71 6.19 -3.35
C TYR A 140 19.49 7.62 -3.87
N LYS A 141 20.39 8.56 -3.56
CA LYS A 141 20.30 9.93 -4.09
C LYS A 141 20.33 9.98 -5.62
N GLN A 142 21.16 9.15 -6.25
CA GLN A 142 21.19 9.03 -7.72
C GLN A 142 19.91 8.41 -8.26
N PHE A 143 19.37 7.39 -7.59
CA PHE A 143 18.09 6.79 -7.95
C PHE A 143 16.94 7.81 -7.87
N ILE A 144 16.79 8.54 -6.77
CA ILE A 144 15.74 9.55 -6.63
C ILE A 144 15.85 10.64 -7.71
N LYS A 145 17.07 11.08 -8.04
CA LYS A 145 17.28 12.02 -9.16
C LYS A 145 16.92 11.43 -10.52
N SER A 146 17.09 10.12 -10.71
CA SER A 146 16.76 9.48 -11.99
C SER A 146 15.26 9.50 -12.29
N LEU A 147 14.40 9.57 -11.26
CA LEU A 147 12.95 9.70 -11.38
C LEU A 147 12.51 10.95 -12.16
N ASP A 148 13.34 12.01 -12.20
CA ASP A 148 13.09 13.21 -13.00
C ASP A 148 13.00 12.91 -14.50
N ASN A 149 13.54 11.77 -14.95
CA ASN A 149 13.50 11.29 -16.33
C ASN A 149 12.53 10.11 -16.52
N GLY A 150 11.66 9.84 -15.53
CA GLY A 150 10.79 8.67 -15.48
C GLY A 150 11.31 7.58 -14.54
N PHE A 151 10.49 6.56 -14.34
CA PHE A 151 10.81 5.44 -13.47
C PHE A 151 11.92 4.59 -14.10
N PRO A 152 13.04 4.32 -13.39
CA PRO A 152 14.04 3.36 -13.83
C PRO A 152 13.47 1.94 -13.98
N GLU A 153 14.24 1.04 -14.59
CA GLU A 153 13.93 -0.38 -14.57
C GLU A 153 13.81 -0.89 -13.12
N GLY A 154 12.73 -1.62 -12.86
CA GLY A 154 12.40 -2.11 -11.53
C GLY A 154 10.95 -2.53 -11.39
N ARG A 155 10.65 -3.08 -10.21
CA ARG A 155 9.29 -3.42 -9.78
C ARG A 155 8.84 -2.41 -8.73
N TYR A 156 7.63 -1.89 -8.87
CA TYR A 156 7.15 -0.78 -8.06
C TYR A 156 5.80 -1.11 -7.45
N VAL A 157 5.67 -0.89 -6.14
CA VAL A 157 4.37 -0.93 -5.44
C VAL A 157 3.99 0.49 -5.06
N VAL A 158 2.77 0.88 -5.40
CA VAL A 158 2.18 2.16 -5.00
C VAL A 158 1.21 1.90 -3.86
N TYR A 159 1.41 2.55 -2.72
CA TYR A 159 0.52 2.46 -1.56
C TYR A 159 -0.39 3.70 -1.51
N GLY A 160 -1.32 3.77 -2.44
CA GLY A 160 -2.18 4.94 -2.58
C GLY A 160 -3.17 5.10 -1.44
N SER A 161 -3.46 6.35 -1.08
CA SER A 161 -4.57 6.66 -0.18
C SER A 161 -5.32 7.93 -0.56
N ALA A 162 -6.63 7.95 -0.30
CA ALA A 162 -7.44 9.15 -0.22
C ALA A 162 -7.68 9.52 1.25
N ASP A 163 -7.25 10.72 1.66
CA ASP A 163 -7.32 11.23 3.05
C ASP A 163 -8.06 12.58 3.05
N PHE A 164 -9.25 12.61 3.66
CA PHE A 164 -10.12 13.78 3.66
C PHE A 164 -11.13 13.76 4.81
N LEU A 165 -11.75 14.92 5.04
CA LEU A 165 -12.78 15.17 6.03
C LEU A 165 -14.11 15.48 5.36
N VAL A 166 -15.21 15.00 5.94
CA VAL A 166 -16.56 15.42 5.60
C VAL A 166 -17.13 16.19 6.78
N GLN A 167 -17.59 17.43 6.54
CA GLN A 167 -18.19 18.24 7.58
C GLN A 167 -19.55 17.65 7.97
N ALA A 168 -19.75 17.38 9.26
CA ALA A 168 -21.08 17.04 9.77
C ALA A 168 -22.03 18.25 9.63
N PRO A 169 -23.32 18.03 9.34
CA PRO A 169 -24.31 19.09 9.32
C PRO A 169 -24.41 19.76 10.70
N GLU A 170 -24.41 21.09 10.74
CA GLU A 170 -24.55 21.84 11.99
C GLU A 170 -26.02 21.76 12.47
N ILE A 171 -26.27 21.04 13.57
CA ILE A 171 -27.60 20.93 14.18
C ILE A 171 -27.62 21.76 15.46
N GLU A 172 -28.53 22.74 15.51
CA GLU A 172 -28.88 23.51 16.72
C GLU A 172 -27.72 24.15 17.51
N GLY A 173 -26.62 24.51 16.83
CA GLY A 173 -25.49 25.23 17.43
C GLY A 173 -24.49 24.34 18.18
N GLU A 174 -24.61 23.02 18.06
CA GLU A 174 -23.57 22.07 18.44
C GLU A 174 -22.85 21.60 17.17
N ALA A 175 -21.57 21.96 17.05
CA ALA A 175 -20.73 21.47 15.96
C ALA A 175 -20.33 20.03 16.27
N GLU A 176 -20.83 19.08 15.47
CA GLU A 176 -20.32 17.71 15.49
C GLU A 176 -18.90 17.67 14.89
N ALA A 177 -18.11 16.71 15.36
CA ALA A 177 -16.79 16.46 14.79
C ALA A 177 -16.95 16.00 13.32
N PRO A 178 -16.07 16.44 12.40
CA PRO A 178 -16.13 15.97 11.03
C PRO A 178 -15.81 14.47 10.96
N ASP A 179 -16.44 13.79 10.01
CA ASP A 179 -16.07 12.42 9.68
C ASP A 179 -14.71 12.41 8.98
N VAL A 180 -13.83 11.51 9.42
CA VAL A 180 -12.48 11.34 8.87
C VAL A 180 -12.45 10.11 8.00
N TYR A 181 -12.07 10.27 6.73
CA TYR A 181 -11.96 9.18 5.77
C TYR A 181 -10.50 8.96 5.39
N LYS A 182 -10.08 7.69 5.41
CA LYS A 182 -8.76 7.26 4.93
C LYS A 182 -8.87 5.96 4.15
N LEU A 183 -9.22 6.06 2.88
CA LEU A 183 -9.32 4.91 1.98
C LEU A 183 -7.92 4.58 1.47
N THR A 184 -7.47 3.34 1.66
CA THR A 184 -6.16 2.88 1.19
C THR A 184 -6.32 1.72 0.23
N THR A 185 -5.43 1.65 -0.76
CA THR A 185 -5.26 0.48 -1.62
C THR A 185 -3.87 0.46 -2.22
N GLU A 186 -3.50 -0.65 -2.84
CA GLU A 186 -2.19 -0.82 -3.46
C GLU A 186 -2.29 -1.42 -4.86
N ILE A 187 -1.33 -1.05 -5.70
CA ILE A 187 -1.14 -1.61 -7.04
C ILE A 187 0.34 -1.86 -7.28
N GLU A 188 0.65 -2.68 -8.28
CA GLU A 188 2.03 -2.92 -8.72
C GLU A 188 2.17 -2.66 -10.21
N PHE A 189 3.35 -2.18 -10.61
CA PHE A 189 3.75 -2.11 -12.01
C PHE A 189 5.25 -2.40 -12.15
N VAL A 190 5.66 -2.74 -13.36
CA VAL A 190 7.05 -3.07 -13.70
C VAL A 190 7.53 -2.20 -14.85
N VAL A 191 8.79 -1.77 -14.80
CA VAL A 191 9.50 -1.12 -15.91
C VAL A 191 10.64 -2.05 -16.37
N LYS A 192 10.70 -2.37 -17.66
CA LYS A 192 11.64 -3.34 -18.26
C LYS A 192 12.36 -2.81 -19.49
#